data_AF-A0A5B0QMR6-F1
#
_entry.id   AF-A0A5B0QMR6-F1
#
_cell.length_a   1.000
_cell.length_b   1.000
_cell.length_c   1.000
_cell.angle_alpha   90.00
_cell.angle_beta   90.00
_cell.angle_gamma   90.00
#
_symmetry.space_group_name_H-M   'P 1'
#
loop_
_entity.id
_entity.type
_entity.pdbx_description
1 polymer ?
#
loop_
_entity_poly.entity_id
_entity_poly.type
_entity_poly.pdbx_seq_one_letter_code
_entity_poly.pdbx_strand_id
1 'polypeptide(L)'
;MRCSKSHITRCGNSLALSIKMNILLFFPALGFIYFQTVGVLKTINLMLIIVLVQAWLAIPFLLEFPREYLSKAFEFKRVFEYQWTVNWRMVPQSTFLSSGFASSLTLLHLSTLAWFAWTRWSRASRGDSLISLLVRGLRNWNRPAAIRPDQLTPDYIVKVCFTSNLIGIICARTLHYQFYSWYAHQIVFLAWQTPYPIFLRILLMLSIEYSWNVFPSTSISSTVLLLSNTSLLVGTWWSFDQSCSATPVAVKKKHKVT
;
A
#
# COMPACT_ATOMS: atom_id res chain seq x y z
N MET A 1 -5.89 -50.25 -3.25
CA MET A 1 -6.89 -49.20 -3.56
C MET A 1 -6.68 -48.06 -2.57
N ARG A 2 -5.88 -47.06 -2.95
CA ARG A 2 -6.27 -45.73 -3.47
C ARG A 2 -6.77 -44.75 -2.39
N CYS A 3 -5.84 -43.90 -1.97
CA CYS A 3 -5.94 -42.43 -2.01
C CYS A 3 -7.34 -41.84 -1.76
N SER A 4 -7.63 -41.44 -0.52
CA SER A 4 -8.68 -40.43 -0.26
C SER A 4 -8.58 -39.78 1.13
N LYS A 5 -7.42 -39.23 1.48
CA LYS A 5 -7.30 -38.21 2.57
C LYS A 5 -6.26 -37.12 2.25
N SER A 6 -5.99 -36.86 0.97
CA SER A 6 -5.05 -35.82 0.51
C SER A 6 -5.72 -34.62 -0.16
N HIS A 7 -7.06 -34.57 -0.20
CA HIS A 7 -7.79 -33.49 -0.87
C HIS A 7 -8.16 -32.31 0.05
N ILE A 8 -8.28 -32.50 1.37
CA ILE A 8 -8.57 -31.39 2.30
C ILE A 8 -7.28 -30.64 2.69
N THR A 9 -6.14 -31.32 2.73
CA THR A 9 -4.82 -30.72 3.00
C THR A 9 -4.27 -29.91 1.81
N ARG A 10 -4.92 -29.95 0.64
CA ARG A 10 -4.53 -29.17 -0.56
C ARG A 10 -5.25 -27.83 -0.70
N CYS A 11 -6.43 -27.65 -0.09
CA CYS A 11 -7.14 -26.36 -0.13
C CYS A 11 -6.56 -25.34 0.87
N GLY A 12 -6.03 -25.80 2.01
CA GLY A 12 -5.50 -24.93 3.09
C GLY A 12 -4.17 -24.21 2.78
N ASN A 13 -3.34 -24.77 1.90
CA ASN A 13 -2.13 -24.07 1.41
C ASN A 13 -2.47 -22.87 0.51
N SER A 14 -3.71 -22.77 0.03
CA SER A 14 -4.22 -21.75 -0.91
C SER A 14 -4.87 -20.55 -0.18
N LEU A 15 -5.38 -20.81 1.03
CA LEU A 15 -5.51 -19.91 2.18
C LEU A 15 -4.33 -18.97 2.42
N ALA A 16 -3.28 -19.56 3.01
CA ALA A 16 -2.29 -18.96 3.91
C ALA A 16 -0.94 -18.55 3.27
N LEU A 17 -0.79 -18.71 1.94
CA LEU A 17 -0.10 -17.70 1.11
C LEU A 17 -0.80 -16.31 1.18
N SER A 18 -1.91 -16.22 1.93
CA SER A 18 -2.94 -15.19 2.06
C SER A 18 -2.48 -13.76 2.14
N ILE A 19 -1.36 -13.47 2.79
CA ILE A 19 -0.91 -12.10 2.95
C ILE A 19 0.61 -12.10 2.93
N LYS A 20 1.17 -12.00 1.72
CA LYS A 20 2.55 -11.55 1.57
C LYS A 20 2.66 -10.20 2.31
N MET A 21 3.79 -9.95 2.98
CA MET A 21 4.02 -8.71 3.74
C MET A 21 3.75 -7.42 2.95
N ASN A 22 3.62 -7.49 1.62
CA ASN A 22 3.10 -6.43 0.77
C ASN A 22 1.78 -5.80 1.21
N ILE A 23 0.84 -6.56 1.81
CA ILE A 23 -0.39 -5.92 2.28
C ILE A 23 -0.08 -4.84 3.33
N LEU A 24 1.01 -5.01 4.10
CA LEU A 24 1.39 -4.07 5.14
C LEU A 24 1.70 -2.69 4.56
N LEU A 25 2.10 -2.60 3.29
CA LEU A 25 2.33 -1.33 2.61
C LEU A 25 1.03 -0.56 2.32
N PHE A 26 -0.12 -1.25 2.31
CA PHE A 26 -1.46 -0.63 2.22
C PHE A 26 -2.02 -0.27 3.59
N PHE A 27 -1.45 -0.80 4.67
CA PHE A 27 -1.96 -0.62 6.01
C PHE A 27 -2.09 0.85 6.46
N PRO A 28 -1.09 1.73 6.21
CA PRO A 28 -1.21 3.15 6.55
C PRO A 28 -2.37 3.82 5.82
N ALA A 29 -2.57 3.51 4.54
CA ALA A 29 -3.69 4.00 3.75
C ALA A 29 -5.05 3.52 4.27
N LEU A 30 -5.20 2.22 4.52
CA LEU A 30 -6.44 1.64 5.04
C LEU A 30 -6.80 2.22 6.41
N GLY A 31 -5.82 2.33 7.30
CA GLY A 31 -6.01 2.95 8.62
C GLY A 31 -6.47 4.41 8.50
N PHE A 32 -5.85 5.18 7.58
CA PHE A 32 -6.24 6.56 7.32
C PHE A 32 -7.67 6.68 6.76
N ILE A 33 -8.04 5.82 5.79
CA ILE A 33 -9.38 5.81 5.19
C ILE A 33 -10.44 5.39 6.21
N TYR A 34 -10.19 4.37 7.03
CA TYR A 34 -11.14 3.96 8.08
C TYR A 34 -11.29 5.05 9.16
N PHE A 35 -10.19 5.69 9.54
CA PHE A 35 -10.25 6.84 10.42
C PHE A 35 -11.14 7.95 9.85
N GLN A 36 -11.00 8.27 8.56
CA GLN A 36 -11.84 9.26 7.86
C GLN A 36 -13.32 8.84 7.78
N THR A 37 -13.61 7.58 7.44
CA THR A 37 -14.95 7.11 7.03
C THR A 37 -15.81 6.55 8.16
N VAL A 38 -15.22 5.85 9.12
CA VAL A 38 -15.97 5.11 10.16
C VAL A 38 -15.63 5.54 11.58
N GLY A 39 -14.45 6.13 11.81
CA GLY A 39 -13.99 6.57 13.13
C GLY A 39 -13.14 5.52 13.87
N VAL A 40 -12.55 5.93 14.99
CA VAL A 40 -11.50 5.15 15.69
C VAL A 40 -12.02 3.81 16.21
N LEU A 41 -13.14 3.79 16.92
CA LEU A 41 -13.61 2.56 17.58
C LEU A 41 -14.00 1.48 16.54
N LYS A 42 -14.70 1.89 15.48
CA LYS A 42 -15.05 0.97 14.38
C LYS A 42 -13.81 0.48 13.64
N THR A 43 -12.82 1.35 13.45
CA THR A 43 -11.52 0.95 12.87
C THR A 43 -10.85 -0.11 13.73
N ILE A 44 -10.80 0.07 15.05
CA ILE A 44 -10.25 -0.93 15.99
C ILE A 44 -11.03 -2.24 15.90
N ASN A 45 -12.37 -2.20 15.83
CA ASN A 45 -13.18 -3.42 15.71
C ASN A 45 -12.93 -4.16 14.39
N LEU A 46 -12.82 -3.44 13.27
CA LEU A 46 -12.48 -4.04 11.97
C LEU A 46 -11.09 -4.66 11.99
N MET A 47 -10.13 -3.96 12.60
CA MET A 47 -8.78 -4.46 12.81
C MET A 47 -8.74 -5.71 13.68
N LEU A 48 -9.56 -5.76 14.73
CA LEU A 48 -9.71 -6.94 15.58
C LEU A 48 -10.28 -8.11 14.79
N ILE A 49 -11.28 -7.89 13.94
CA ILE A 49 -11.83 -8.93 13.06
C ILE A 49 -10.74 -9.50 12.15
N ILE A 50 -9.90 -8.64 11.53
CA ILE A 50 -8.78 -9.10 10.71
C ILE A 50 -7.83 -9.99 11.53
N VAL A 51 -7.45 -9.55 12.73
CA VAL A 51 -6.56 -10.32 13.62
C VAL A 51 -7.19 -11.65 14.01
N LEU A 52 -8.48 -11.69 14.34
CA LEU A 52 -9.20 -12.91 14.71
C LEU A 52 -9.28 -13.90 13.55
N VAL A 53 -9.52 -13.41 12.32
CA VAL A 53 -9.51 -14.27 11.13
C VAL A 53 -8.11 -14.83 10.88
N GLN A 54 -7.05 -14.02 11.01
CA GLN A 54 -5.67 -14.50 10.88
C GLN A 54 -5.31 -15.52 11.97
N ALA A 55 -5.73 -15.29 13.22
CA ALA A 55 -5.55 -16.23 14.31
C ALA A 55 -6.28 -17.54 14.05
N TRP A 56 -7.52 -17.48 13.56
CA TRP A 56 -8.32 -18.66 13.20
C TRP A 56 -7.66 -19.49 12.10
N LEU A 57 -7.19 -18.85 11.03
CA LEU A 57 -6.44 -19.52 9.96
C LEU A 57 -5.09 -20.09 10.45
N ALA A 58 -4.49 -19.49 11.47
CA ALA A 58 -3.24 -19.93 12.06
C ALA A 58 -3.38 -21.10 13.06
N ILE A 59 -4.60 -21.41 13.54
CA ILE A 59 -4.86 -22.49 14.53
C ILE A 59 -4.14 -23.80 14.23
N PRO A 60 -4.23 -24.41 13.02
CA PRO A 60 -3.57 -25.70 12.78
C PRO A 60 -2.05 -25.65 12.95
N PHE A 61 -1.44 -24.49 12.71
CA PHE A 61 0.01 -24.30 12.89
C PHE A 61 0.36 -23.95 14.33
N LEU A 62 -0.48 -23.18 15.02
CA LEU A 62 -0.28 -22.78 16.41
C LEU A 62 -0.45 -23.95 17.39
N LEU A 63 -1.30 -24.93 17.06
CA LEU A 63 -1.48 -26.13 17.89
C LEU A 63 -0.29 -27.10 17.77
N GLU A 64 0.28 -27.25 16.58
CA GLU A 64 1.36 -28.21 16.32
C GLU A 64 2.76 -27.61 16.56
N PHE A 65 3.01 -26.40 16.06
CA PHE A 65 4.34 -25.76 16.04
C PHE A 65 4.26 -24.24 16.32
N PRO A 66 3.85 -23.81 17.53
CA PRO A 66 3.60 -22.40 17.82
C PRO A 66 4.85 -21.52 17.70
N ARG A 67 6.01 -21.99 18.17
CA ARG A 67 7.26 -21.21 18.15
C ARG A 67 7.81 -21.07 16.75
N GLU A 68 7.80 -22.15 15.98
CA GLU A 68 8.29 -22.22 14.61
C GLU A 68 7.39 -21.40 13.69
N TYR A 69 6.06 -21.53 13.84
CA TYR A 69 5.11 -20.74 13.07
C TYR A 69 5.27 -19.24 13.34
N LEU A 70 5.28 -18.81 14.61
CA LEU A 70 5.39 -17.38 14.94
C LEU A 70 6.75 -16.80 14.54
N SER A 71 7.86 -17.54 14.74
CA SER A 71 9.19 -17.07 14.35
C SER A 71 9.35 -16.94 12.84
N LYS A 72 8.71 -17.83 12.04
CA LYS A 72 8.78 -17.80 10.58
C LYS A 72 7.73 -16.91 9.91
N ALA A 73 6.54 -16.78 10.50
CA ALA A 73 5.50 -15.87 10.02
C ALA A 73 5.92 -14.40 10.20
N PHE A 74 6.69 -14.08 11.24
CA PHE A 74 7.11 -12.72 11.60
C PHE A 74 8.64 -12.56 11.60
N GLU A 75 9.31 -13.03 10.55
CA GLU A 75 10.77 -12.96 10.41
C GLU A 75 11.25 -11.56 9.95
N PHE A 76 11.00 -10.51 10.74
CA PHE A 76 11.33 -9.11 10.40
C PHE A 76 12.84 -8.84 10.25
N LYS A 77 13.68 -9.70 10.83
CA LYS A 77 15.15 -9.59 10.73
C LYS A 77 15.70 -10.20 9.45
N ARG A 78 14.88 -10.88 8.64
CA ARG A 78 15.35 -11.50 7.40
C ARG A 78 15.91 -10.43 6.47
N VAL A 79 17.19 -10.57 6.15
CA VAL A 79 17.84 -9.78 5.10
C VAL A 79 17.90 -10.67 3.88
N PHE A 80 17.17 -10.30 2.83
CA PHE A 80 17.26 -10.97 1.55
C PHE A 80 18.64 -10.71 0.94
N GLU A 81 19.17 -11.72 0.24
CA GLU A 81 20.49 -11.62 -0.36
C GLU A 81 20.51 -10.51 -1.42
N TYR A 82 21.63 -9.80 -1.47
CA TYR A 82 21.83 -8.66 -2.35
C TYR A 82 21.63 -8.99 -3.84
N GLN A 83 21.83 -10.25 -4.25
CA GLN A 83 21.62 -10.69 -5.64
C GLN A 83 20.15 -10.69 -6.10
N TRP A 84 19.20 -10.84 -5.17
CA TRP A 84 17.78 -10.97 -5.48
C TRP A 84 17.02 -9.63 -5.42
N THR A 85 17.69 -8.54 -5.05
CA THR A 85 17.04 -7.23 -4.94
C THR A 85 16.96 -6.53 -6.29
N VAL A 86 15.76 -6.11 -6.68
CA VAL A 86 15.57 -5.21 -7.83
C VAL A 86 15.78 -3.74 -7.41
N ASN A 87 15.42 -3.42 -6.17
CA ASN A 87 15.54 -2.08 -5.61
C ASN A 87 16.91 -1.86 -4.94
N TRP A 88 17.40 -0.62 -4.94
CA TRP A 88 18.66 -0.23 -4.32
C TRP A 88 19.92 -1.00 -4.77
N ARG A 89 19.91 -1.62 -5.96
CA ARG A 89 21.07 -2.36 -6.52
C ARG A 89 22.21 -1.44 -6.98
N MET A 90 21.96 -0.14 -7.08
CA MET A 90 23.00 0.85 -7.34
C MET A 90 23.89 1.12 -6.11
N VAL A 91 23.46 0.70 -4.92
CA VAL A 91 24.16 0.94 -3.65
C VAL A 91 25.08 -0.24 -3.34
N PRO A 92 26.35 -0.03 -2.94
CA PRO A 92 27.25 -1.12 -2.58
C PRO A 92 26.68 -2.06 -1.52
N GLN A 93 27.03 -3.35 -1.60
CA GLN A 93 26.50 -4.39 -0.70
C GLN A 93 26.76 -4.08 0.79
N SER A 94 27.93 -3.49 1.12
CA SER A 94 28.26 -3.10 2.50
C SER A 94 27.29 -2.07 3.06
N THR A 95 26.92 -1.07 2.25
CA THR A 95 25.92 -0.06 2.61
C THR A 95 24.52 -0.66 2.64
N PHE A 96 24.17 -1.49 1.66
CA PHE A 96 22.86 -2.15 1.58
C PHE A 96 22.54 -3.00 2.83
N LEU A 97 23.52 -3.76 3.32
CA LEU A 97 23.35 -4.62 4.49
C LEU A 97 23.38 -3.85 5.82
N SER A 98 23.82 -2.59 5.82
CA SER A 98 23.93 -1.79 7.03
C SER A 98 22.56 -1.52 7.68
N SER A 99 22.54 -1.55 9.02
CA SER A 99 21.35 -1.17 9.80
C SER A 99 21.00 0.30 9.62
N GLY A 100 22.01 1.17 9.50
CA GLY A 100 21.83 2.61 9.24
C GLY A 100 21.05 2.87 7.95
N PHE A 101 21.38 2.16 6.86
CA PHE A 101 20.64 2.29 5.60
C PHE A 101 19.18 1.83 5.74
N ALA A 102 18.93 0.68 6.38
CA ALA A 102 17.57 0.21 6.63
C ALA A 102 16.72 1.19 7.47
N SER A 103 17.32 1.76 8.52
CA SER A 103 16.67 2.78 9.34
C SER A 103 16.39 4.06 8.56
N SER A 104 17.33 4.50 7.70
CA SER A 104 17.15 5.68 6.86
C SER A 104 16.00 5.52 5.86
N LEU A 105 15.87 4.34 5.24
CA LEU A 105 14.77 4.01 4.35
C LEU A 105 13.42 3.95 5.07
N THR A 106 13.42 3.44 6.31
CA THR A 106 12.22 3.42 7.16
C THR A 106 11.79 4.83 7.53
N LEU A 107 12.73 5.71 7.90
CA LEU A 107 12.46 7.12 8.17
C LEU A 107 11.94 7.84 6.92
N LEU A 108 12.53 7.58 5.75
CA LEU A 108 12.06 8.11 4.48
C LEU A 108 10.62 7.65 4.16
N HIS A 109 10.31 6.38 4.42
CA HIS A 109 8.97 5.84 4.24
C HIS A 109 7.95 6.56 5.12
N LEU A 110 8.20 6.64 6.43
CA LEU A 110 7.28 7.25 7.39
C LEU A 110 7.12 8.76 7.15
N SER A 111 8.21 9.46 6.85
CA SER A 111 8.17 10.90 6.54
C SER A 111 7.39 11.17 5.25
N THR A 112 7.56 10.36 4.21
CA THR A 112 6.81 10.51 2.95
C THR A 112 5.32 10.22 3.15
N LEU A 113 4.97 9.19 3.94
CA LEU A 113 3.58 8.92 4.31
C LEU A 113 2.95 10.08 5.08
N ALA A 114 3.65 10.61 6.09
CA ALA A 114 3.18 11.76 6.86
C ALA A 114 3.01 13.00 5.97
N TRP A 115 3.95 13.23 5.06
CA TRP A 115 3.90 14.30 4.08
C TRP A 115 2.67 14.15 3.16
N PHE A 116 2.36 12.96 2.63
CA PHE A 116 1.14 12.67 1.86
C PHE A 116 -0.16 12.83 2.66
N ALA A 117 -0.17 12.33 3.90
CA ALA A 117 -1.31 12.50 4.78
C ALA A 117 -1.60 13.98 5.06
N TRP A 118 -0.55 14.77 5.33
CA TRP A 118 -0.65 16.19 5.68
C TRP A 118 -1.23 17.06 4.57
N THR A 119 -0.80 16.80 3.35
CA THR A 119 -0.95 17.71 2.20
C THR A 119 -2.00 17.27 1.19
N ARG A 120 -2.26 15.98 1.02
CA ARG A 120 -3.10 15.45 -0.07
C ARG A 120 -4.25 14.65 0.48
N TRP A 121 -3.99 13.66 1.32
CA TRP A 121 -5.05 12.78 1.83
C TRP A 121 -6.00 13.51 2.80
N SER A 122 -5.48 14.43 3.61
CA SER A 122 -6.31 15.28 4.48
C SER A 122 -7.26 16.20 3.69
N ARG A 123 -6.74 16.84 2.64
CA ARG A 123 -7.48 17.82 1.81
C ARG A 123 -8.61 17.21 1.01
N ALA A 124 -8.57 15.90 0.76
CA ALA A 124 -9.65 15.18 0.09
C ALA A 124 -10.98 15.27 0.84
N SER A 125 -10.95 15.51 2.16
CA SER A 125 -12.15 15.76 2.98
C SER A 125 -12.74 17.18 2.83
N ARG A 126 -12.41 17.92 1.75
CA ARG A 126 -12.80 19.32 1.46
C ARG A 126 -12.64 20.27 2.65
N GLY A 127 -11.40 20.76 2.84
CA GLY A 127 -11.10 21.91 3.70
C GLY A 127 -10.60 21.58 5.11
N ASP A 128 -10.48 20.30 5.45
CA ASP A 128 -9.85 19.90 6.71
C ASP A 128 -8.32 19.87 6.61
N SER A 129 -7.66 20.48 7.60
CA SER A 129 -6.24 20.25 7.88
C SER A 129 -6.08 18.87 8.53
N LEU A 130 -4.91 18.22 8.39
CA LEU A 130 -4.66 16.95 9.08
C LEU A 130 -4.89 17.07 10.60
N ILE A 131 -4.51 18.22 11.19
CA ILE A 131 -4.72 18.47 12.62
C ILE A 131 -6.22 18.48 12.96
N SER A 132 -7.06 19.14 12.14
CA SER A 132 -8.50 19.19 12.42
C SER A 132 -9.14 17.81 12.32
N LEU A 133 -8.71 16.97 11.36
CA LEU A 133 -9.13 15.57 11.27
C LEU A 133 -8.73 14.78 12.51
N LEU A 134 -7.46 14.88 12.93
CA LEU A 134 -6.94 14.14 14.08
C LEU A 134 -7.66 14.55 15.38
N VAL A 135 -7.77 15.85 15.64
CA VAL A 135 -8.46 16.38 16.83
C VAL A 135 -9.92 15.90 16.87
N ARG A 136 -10.63 15.93 15.74
CA ARG A 136 -12.03 15.50 15.69
C ARG A 136 -12.20 14.00 15.91
N GLY A 137 -11.39 13.18 15.24
CA GLY A 137 -11.44 11.74 15.42
C GLY A 137 -11.04 11.30 16.82
N LEU A 138 -10.04 11.96 17.43
CA LEU A 138 -9.61 11.70 18.81
C LEU A 138 -10.59 12.25 19.85
N ARG A 139 -11.35 13.31 19.54
CA ARG A 139 -12.39 13.83 20.45
C ARG A 139 -13.62 12.93 20.49
N ASN A 140 -14.01 12.37 19.34
CA ASN A 140 -15.21 11.54 19.21
C ASN A 140 -14.91 10.22 18.50
N TRP A 141 -14.50 9.20 19.26
CA TRP A 141 -14.01 7.93 18.70
C TRP A 141 -15.09 7.14 17.93
N ASN A 142 -16.37 7.40 18.21
CA ASN A 142 -17.50 6.71 17.57
C ASN A 142 -17.95 7.34 16.24
N ARG A 143 -17.47 8.54 15.90
CA ARG A 143 -17.88 9.25 14.68
C ARG A 143 -16.75 9.29 13.65
N PRO A 144 -17.09 9.32 12.35
CA PRO A 144 -16.10 9.52 11.28
C PRO A 144 -15.30 10.82 11.49
N ALA A 145 -14.00 10.77 11.24
CA ALA A 145 -13.14 11.94 11.38
C ALA A 145 -13.32 12.95 10.23
N ALA A 146 -13.72 12.50 9.03
CA ALA A 146 -14.03 13.38 7.89
C ALA A 146 -15.39 14.07 8.09
N ILE A 147 -15.55 15.32 7.59
CA ILE A 147 -16.85 16.04 7.67
C ILE A 147 -17.92 15.33 6.85
N ARG A 148 -17.53 14.82 5.68
CA ARG A 148 -18.42 14.21 4.68
C ARG A 148 -17.86 12.86 4.24
N PRO A 149 -17.93 11.84 5.11
CA PRO A 149 -17.36 10.52 4.84
C PRO A 149 -18.03 9.82 3.64
N ASP A 150 -19.29 10.13 3.38
CA ASP A 150 -20.12 9.65 2.27
C ASP A 150 -19.69 10.21 0.90
N GLN A 151 -18.93 11.32 0.88
CA GLN A 151 -18.46 11.97 -0.35
C GLN A 151 -17.07 11.52 -0.79
N LEU A 152 -16.42 10.62 -0.04
CA LEU A 152 -15.13 10.06 -0.44
C LEU A 152 -15.33 9.11 -1.63
N THR A 153 -14.75 9.47 -2.77
CA THR A 153 -14.93 8.70 -4.01
C THR A 153 -14.15 7.38 -3.96
N PRO A 154 -14.64 6.31 -4.62
CA PRO A 154 -13.87 5.07 -4.77
C PRO A 154 -12.48 5.30 -5.39
N ASP A 155 -12.39 6.21 -6.36
CA ASP A 155 -11.13 6.64 -6.99
C ASP A 155 -10.12 7.16 -5.96
N TYR A 156 -10.57 7.98 -5.00
CA TYR A 156 -9.72 8.48 -3.91
C TYR A 156 -9.20 7.33 -3.04
N ILE A 157 -10.08 6.42 -2.63
CA ILE A 157 -9.73 5.25 -1.78
C ILE A 157 -8.65 4.42 -2.46
N VAL A 158 -8.83 4.07 -3.74
CA VAL A 158 -7.86 3.28 -4.51
C VAL A 158 -6.55 4.05 -4.67
N LYS A 159 -6.60 5.36 -4.97
CA LYS A 159 -5.41 6.20 -5.12
C LYS A 159 -4.60 6.30 -3.83
N VAL A 160 -5.23 6.45 -2.67
CA VAL A 160 -4.56 6.46 -1.37
C VAL A 160 -3.89 5.11 -1.08
N CYS A 161 -4.61 4.00 -1.30
CA CYS A 161 -4.06 2.65 -1.17
C CYS A 161 -2.83 2.43 -2.06
N PHE A 162 -2.93 2.74 -3.35
CA PHE A 162 -1.86 2.47 -4.32
C PHE A 162 -0.67 3.41 -4.13
N THR A 163 -0.90 4.66 -3.71
CA THR A 163 0.20 5.59 -3.39
C THR A 163 0.93 5.20 -2.12
N SER A 164 0.23 4.73 -1.06
CA SER A 164 0.87 4.15 0.13
C SER A 164 1.76 2.96 -0.23
N ASN A 165 1.24 2.05 -1.07
CA ASN A 165 2.02 0.92 -1.55
C ASN A 165 3.24 1.35 -2.39
N LEU A 166 3.09 2.32 -3.29
CA LEU A 166 4.20 2.85 -4.09
C LEU A 166 5.30 3.49 -3.23
N ILE A 167 4.94 4.26 -2.20
CA ILE A 167 5.90 4.83 -1.23
C ILE A 167 6.63 3.69 -0.52
N GLY A 168 5.91 2.63 -0.15
CA GLY A 168 6.48 1.40 0.40
C GLY A 168 7.50 0.75 -0.53
N ILE A 169 7.15 0.57 -1.81
CA ILE A 169 8.03 -0.05 -2.82
C ILE A 169 9.30 0.78 -3.04
N ILE A 170 9.19 2.10 -3.14
CA ILE A 170 10.36 3.00 -3.30
C ILE A 170 11.31 2.86 -2.11
N CYS A 171 10.77 2.83 -0.89
CA CYS A 171 11.56 2.76 0.34
C CYS A 171 11.95 1.33 0.73
N ALA A 172 11.44 0.30 0.04
CA ALA A 172 11.74 -1.09 0.38
C ALA A 172 13.20 -1.39 0.09
N ARG A 173 13.98 -1.68 1.13
CA ARG A 173 15.40 -2.05 1.01
C ARG A 173 15.58 -3.22 0.05
N THR A 174 14.88 -4.33 0.29
CA THR A 174 14.92 -5.48 -0.61
C THR A 174 13.59 -5.70 -1.30
N LEU A 175 13.65 -5.87 -2.62
CA LEU A 175 12.49 -6.13 -3.44
C LEU A 175 12.76 -7.33 -4.35
N HIS A 176 12.06 -8.43 -4.13
CA HIS A 176 12.24 -9.66 -4.91
C HIS A 176 11.30 -9.68 -6.12
N TYR A 177 11.72 -10.27 -7.26
CA TYR A 177 10.96 -10.32 -8.52
C TYR A 177 9.49 -10.75 -8.38
N GLN A 178 9.21 -11.74 -7.52
CA GLN A 178 7.85 -12.15 -7.12
C GLN A 178 6.91 -11.03 -6.61
N PHE A 179 7.44 -9.86 -6.23
CA PHE A 179 6.63 -8.70 -5.84
C PHE A 179 5.99 -8.02 -7.04
N TYR A 180 6.54 -8.20 -8.24
CA TYR A 180 6.04 -7.56 -9.46
C TYR A 180 4.57 -7.90 -9.73
N SER A 181 4.14 -9.15 -9.52
CA SER A 181 2.74 -9.55 -9.74
C SER A 181 1.73 -8.78 -8.87
N TRP A 182 2.14 -8.32 -7.69
CA TRP A 182 1.31 -7.50 -6.80
C TRP A 182 1.34 -6.03 -7.18
N TYR A 183 2.42 -5.60 -7.83
CA TYR A 183 2.68 -4.21 -8.16
C TYR A 183 2.19 -3.81 -9.57
N ALA A 184 2.34 -4.70 -10.55
CA ALA A 184 2.16 -4.43 -11.97
C ALA A 184 0.81 -3.76 -12.30
N HIS A 185 -0.29 -4.32 -11.78
CA HIS A 185 -1.64 -3.80 -12.04
C HIS A 185 -1.87 -2.40 -11.47
N GLN A 186 -1.17 -2.02 -10.40
CA GLN A 186 -1.30 -0.70 -9.79
C GLN A 186 -0.64 0.40 -10.62
N ILE A 187 0.42 0.05 -11.37
CA ILE A 187 1.16 0.99 -12.21
C ILE A 187 0.24 1.60 -13.27
N VAL A 188 -0.59 0.78 -13.91
CA VAL A 188 -1.54 1.24 -14.95
C VAL A 188 -2.47 2.31 -14.37
N PHE A 189 -3.08 2.03 -13.22
CA PHE A 189 -3.95 2.98 -12.54
C PHE A 189 -3.19 4.26 -12.16
N LEU A 190 -2.04 4.14 -11.50
CA LEU A 190 -1.25 5.28 -11.03
C LEU A 190 -0.77 6.16 -12.19
N ALA A 191 -0.35 5.56 -13.32
CA ALA A 191 0.08 6.28 -14.51
C ALA A 191 -1.06 7.12 -15.10
N TRP A 192 -2.28 6.58 -15.17
CA TRP A 192 -3.46 7.31 -15.65
C TRP A 192 -3.95 8.39 -14.69
N GLN A 193 -3.59 8.28 -13.42
CA GLN A 193 -3.83 9.30 -12.41
C GLN A 193 -2.79 10.42 -12.43
N THR A 194 -1.80 10.42 -13.34
CA THR A 194 -0.83 11.52 -13.46
C THR A 194 -1.27 12.56 -14.50
N PRO A 195 -0.91 13.85 -14.34
CA PRO A 195 -1.18 14.88 -15.35
C PRO A 195 -0.26 14.77 -16.59
N TYR A 196 0.59 13.74 -16.67
CA TYR A 196 1.56 13.56 -17.74
C TYR A 196 0.89 13.24 -19.08
N PRO A 197 1.51 13.61 -20.22
CA PRO A 197 1.03 13.21 -21.54
C PRO A 197 1.08 11.68 -21.71
N ILE A 198 0.22 11.14 -22.58
CA ILE A 198 0.07 9.68 -22.81
C ILE A 198 1.42 9.00 -23.07
N PHE A 199 2.28 9.62 -23.87
CA PHE A 199 3.61 9.11 -24.19
C PHE A 199 4.45 8.87 -22.93
N LEU A 200 4.49 9.84 -22.01
CA LEU A 200 5.27 9.73 -20.78
C LEU A 200 4.67 8.68 -19.83
N ARG A 201 3.34 8.53 -19.78
CA ARG A 201 2.69 7.47 -18.99
C ARG A 201 3.10 6.08 -19.46
N ILE A 202 3.06 5.85 -20.77
CA ILE A 202 3.47 4.59 -21.38
C ILE A 202 4.97 4.36 -21.17
N LEU A 203 5.80 5.40 -21.38
CA LEU A 203 7.24 5.31 -21.16
C LEU A 203 7.58 4.91 -19.72
N LEU A 204 6.91 5.49 -18.72
CA LEU A 204 7.10 5.12 -17.31
C LEU A 204 6.72 3.67 -17.05
N MET A 205 5.60 3.19 -17.61
CA MET A 205 5.19 1.79 -17.49
C MET A 205 6.20 0.83 -18.09
N LEU A 206 6.64 1.09 -19.33
CA LEU A 206 7.63 0.28 -20.01
C LEU A 206 8.99 0.30 -19.30
N SER A 207 9.39 1.45 -18.75
CA SER A 207 10.63 1.58 -17.99
C SER A 207 10.60 0.74 -16.71
N ILE A 208 9.46 0.72 -16.01
CA ILE A 208 9.28 -0.11 -14.83
C ILE A 208 9.29 -1.59 -15.23
N GLU A 209 8.55 -1.98 -16.27
CA GLU A 209 8.51 -3.35 -16.76
C GLU A 209 9.89 -3.85 -17.20
N TYR A 210 10.66 -3.02 -17.90
CA TYR A 210 12.06 -3.29 -18.21
C TYR A 210 12.87 -3.59 -16.95
N SER A 211 12.78 -2.73 -15.93
CA SER A 211 13.53 -2.91 -14.70
C SER A 211 13.25 -4.23 -13.97
N TRP A 212 12.02 -4.75 -14.07
CA TRP A 212 11.63 -6.03 -13.47
C TRP A 212 11.99 -7.25 -14.32
N ASN A 213 12.25 -7.08 -15.62
CA ASN A 213 12.62 -8.18 -16.53
C ASN A 213 14.14 -8.43 -16.61
N VAL A 214 14.97 -7.51 -16.09
CA VAL A 214 16.43 -7.68 -16.07
C VAL A 214 16.85 -8.50 -14.85
N PHE A 215 17.31 -9.74 -15.07
CA PHE A 215 17.84 -10.63 -14.03
C PHE A 215 19.27 -11.14 -14.37
N PRO A 216 20.24 -11.06 -13.44
CA PRO A 216 20.23 -10.31 -12.17
C PRO A 216 20.10 -8.79 -12.40
N SER A 217 19.63 -8.07 -11.39
CA SER A 217 19.46 -6.63 -11.49
C SER A 217 20.82 -5.91 -11.60
N THR A 218 20.84 -4.82 -12.36
CA THR A 218 22.01 -3.96 -12.55
C THR A 218 21.80 -2.60 -11.88
N SER A 219 22.87 -1.84 -11.68
CA SER A 219 22.77 -0.45 -11.16
C SER A 219 21.88 0.42 -12.06
N ILE A 220 21.90 0.18 -13.37
CA ILE A 220 21.07 0.89 -14.34
C ILE A 220 19.61 0.51 -14.15
N SER A 221 19.26 -0.78 -14.21
CA SER A 221 17.87 -1.21 -14.10
C SER A 221 17.22 -0.78 -12.78
N SER A 222 17.99 -0.80 -11.68
CA SER A 222 17.52 -0.33 -10.37
C SER A 222 17.33 1.18 -10.31
N THR A 223 18.23 1.96 -10.92
CA THR A 223 18.10 3.42 -11.00
C THR A 223 16.89 3.81 -11.85
N VAL A 224 16.69 3.15 -13.00
CA VAL A 224 15.50 3.35 -13.85
C VAL A 224 14.23 3.05 -13.06
N LEU A 225 14.20 1.98 -12.27
CA LEU A 225 13.05 1.64 -11.43
C LEU A 225 12.75 2.74 -10.42
N LEU A 226 13.78 3.18 -9.68
CA LEU A 226 13.64 4.21 -8.65
C LEU A 226 13.16 5.53 -9.24
N LEU A 227 13.75 5.98 -10.36
CA LEU A 227 13.36 7.22 -11.03
C LEU A 227 11.94 7.14 -11.60
N SER A 228 11.56 6.01 -12.21
CA SER A 228 10.23 5.84 -12.77
C SER A 228 9.15 5.82 -11.67
N ASN A 229 9.40 5.09 -10.59
CA ASN A 229 8.49 5.04 -9.43
C ASN A 229 8.37 6.39 -8.74
N THR A 230 9.48 7.10 -8.57
CA THR A 230 9.47 8.45 -7.98
C THR A 230 8.72 9.43 -8.88
N SER A 231 8.91 9.34 -10.20
CA SER A 231 8.18 10.17 -11.18
C SER A 231 6.67 9.91 -11.14
N LEU A 232 6.24 8.64 -11.00
CA LEU A 232 4.83 8.29 -10.78
C LEU A 232 4.30 8.83 -9.45
N LEU A 233 5.07 8.72 -8.36
CA LEU A 233 4.67 9.23 -7.05
C LEU A 233 4.46 10.75 -7.08
N VAL A 234 5.39 11.45 -7.72
CA VAL A 234 5.34 12.90 -7.92
C VAL A 234 4.19 13.31 -8.86
N GLY A 235 3.93 12.55 -9.93
CA GLY A 235 2.80 12.82 -10.82
C GLY A 235 1.44 12.63 -10.13
N THR A 236 1.30 11.57 -9.35
CA THR A 236 0.07 11.30 -8.59
C THR A 236 -0.16 12.33 -7.50
N TRP A 237 0.91 12.82 -6.85
CA TRP A 237 0.86 13.94 -5.92
C TRP A 237 0.22 15.20 -6.51
N TRP A 238 0.63 15.62 -7.71
CA TRP A 238 0.04 16.80 -8.36
C TRP A 238 -1.42 16.62 -8.75
N SER A 239 -1.81 15.41 -9.13
CA SER A 239 -3.18 15.12 -9.55
C SER A 239 -4.19 15.08 -8.40
N PHE A 240 -3.77 14.88 -7.15
CA PHE A 240 -4.68 14.80 -5.99
C PHE A 240 -5.61 16.01 -5.87
N ASP A 241 -5.17 17.21 -6.27
CA ASP A 241 -5.99 18.43 -6.21
C ASP A 241 -7.09 18.46 -7.29
N GLN A 242 -6.86 17.85 -8.45
CA GLN A 242 -7.78 17.87 -9.60
C GLN A 242 -8.97 16.94 -9.39
N SER A 243 -8.76 15.80 -8.72
CA SER A 243 -9.83 14.84 -8.39
C SER A 243 -10.88 15.43 -7.43
N CYS A 244 -10.49 16.37 -6.56
CA CYS A 244 -11.41 17.06 -5.65
C CYS A 244 -12.25 18.17 -6.31
N SER A 245 -11.79 18.73 -7.42
CA SER A 245 -12.46 19.82 -8.14
C SER A 245 -13.46 19.33 -9.19
N ALA A 246 -13.34 18.08 -9.65
CA ALA A 246 -14.09 17.55 -10.79
C ALA A 246 -15.50 17.00 -10.51
N THR A 247 -16.14 17.32 -9.37
CA THR A 247 -17.54 16.92 -9.13
C THR A 247 -18.41 18.03 -8.54
N PRO A 248 -19.17 18.73 -9.40
CA PRO A 248 -20.55 19.07 -9.13
C PRO A 248 -21.41 17.97 -9.73
N VAL A 249 -21.67 16.89 -8.99
CA VAL A 249 -22.83 16.05 -9.34
C VAL A 249 -24.04 16.92 -9.06
N ALA A 250 -24.62 17.49 -10.11
CA ALA A 250 -25.89 18.18 -10.05
C ALA A 250 -26.91 17.20 -9.46
N VAL A 251 -27.24 17.38 -8.19
CA VAL A 251 -28.37 16.70 -7.55
C VAL A 251 -29.61 17.15 -8.30
N LYS A 252 -30.09 16.34 -9.25
CA LYS A 252 -31.42 16.50 -9.83
C LYS A 252 -32.40 16.46 -8.66
N LYS A 253 -32.91 17.63 -8.27
CA LYS A 253 -34.06 17.75 -7.35
C LYS A 253 -35.18 16.88 -7.92
N LYS A 254 -35.53 15.81 -7.22
CA LYS A 254 -36.77 15.07 -7.50
C LYS A 254 -37.92 16.07 -7.40
N HIS A 255 -38.53 16.39 -8.54
CA HIS A 255 -39.80 17.10 -8.56
C HIS A 255 -40.80 16.24 -7.79
N LYS A 256 -41.35 16.82 -6.72
CA LYS A 256 -42.46 16.25 -5.97
C LYS A 256 -43.68 16.41 -6.88
N VAL A 257 -44.09 15.35 -7.56
CA VAL A 257 -45.37 15.31 -8.27
C VAL A 257 -46.44 15.34 -7.20
N THR A 258 -47.12 16.48 -7.12
CA THR A 258 -48.38 16.69 -6.40
C THR A 258 -49.49 15.87 -7.01
#